data_AF-S7IYC8-F1
#
_entry.id   AF-S7IYC8-F1
#
_cell.length_a   1.000
_cell.length_b   1.000
_cell.length_c   1.000
_cell.angle_alpha   90.00
_cell.angle_beta   90.00
_cell.angle_gamma   90.00
#
_symmetry.space_group_name_H-M   'P 1'
#
loop_
_entity.id
_entity.type
_entity.pdbx_description
1 polymer ?
#
loop_
_entity_poly.entity_id
_entity_poly.type
_entity_poly.pdbx_seq_one_letter_code
_entity_poly.pdbx_strand_id
1 'polypeptide(L)'
;MNGVVLVTCAIVILAVAYRFYGKWLAKTWGIDPNALTPAHRLEDGQDYTPSSKFTVFANQFSSITGAGPVTGPIIAAAYGWLPAFLWLMIGGVFFGAVQDFAALYASMKNDGKSMGVLIEKYIGTTGRRLFLLFCWVFSLLVIAAFGDIVATTFNGFAKDGSMVLPNAAAASISMLFIFVAIAFGLFIKKFNPSEKVRFVIAIVLLIAMLYVGIDLPIYLDRMTWLYIIFAYIFFASIMPMWLLKQPRDYISAFLLLMMIAGGVIGIFIAQPTLNMPAFTSFSVGGKDLFPILFITIACGAVSGFHSLVSSGTSSKTLDKEQDSVFVGYGSMCVESVLGVVSLVIACAAASNGHVASGTPFQIFSGAVAGFFTMFGLSQTAAACIMTMCVSALALTTLDAVGRIGRMSFQELFSVDEGQEMNTIQKICVNKYFATVITLFFGFLLCLGGYMNIWPLFGSANQLLSAMVLICLTVFLKTTGRKSFMLYIPMVVMFCVTMTALVESAYA
;
A
#
# COMPACT_ATOMS: atom_id res chain seq x y z
N MET A 1 -25.25 -1.73 -16.48
CA MET A 1 -24.30 -2.80 -16.09
C MET A 1 -24.51 -3.09 -14.62
N ASN A 2 -24.50 -4.36 -14.19
CA ASN A 2 -24.68 -4.74 -12.77
C ASN A 2 -23.31 -4.86 -12.09
N GLY A 3 -23.15 -4.29 -10.90
CA GLY A 3 -21.90 -4.34 -10.14
C GLY A 3 -21.42 -5.77 -9.81
N VAL A 4 -22.34 -6.70 -9.61
CA VAL A 4 -22.04 -8.12 -9.36
C VAL A 4 -21.30 -8.75 -10.55
N VAL A 5 -21.73 -8.43 -11.77
CA VAL A 5 -21.07 -8.94 -12.99
C VAL A 5 -19.63 -8.45 -13.04
N LEU A 6 -19.40 -7.17 -12.77
CA LEU A 6 -18.08 -6.56 -12.80
C LEU A 6 -17.12 -7.20 -11.77
N VAL A 7 -17.57 -7.35 -10.53
CA VAL A 7 -16.78 -7.99 -9.45
C VAL A 7 -16.53 -9.47 -9.74
N THR A 8 -17.55 -10.19 -10.21
CA THR A 8 -17.41 -11.62 -10.56
C THR A 8 -16.39 -11.81 -11.69
N CYS A 9 -16.47 -11.01 -12.75
CA CYS A 9 -15.49 -11.02 -13.83
C CYS A 9 -14.08 -10.74 -13.31
N ALA A 10 -13.91 -9.75 -12.44
CA ALA A 10 -12.59 -9.45 -11.85
C ALA A 10 -12.03 -10.61 -11.04
N ILE A 11 -12.83 -11.19 -10.15
CA ILE A 11 -12.40 -12.34 -9.32
C ILE A 11 -11.98 -13.51 -10.19
N VAL A 12 -12.76 -13.83 -11.24
CA VAL A 12 -12.44 -14.92 -12.17
C VAL A 12 -11.14 -14.64 -12.92
N ILE A 13 -10.99 -13.43 -13.50
CA ILE A 13 -9.78 -13.05 -14.25
C ILE A 13 -8.54 -13.13 -13.35
N LEU A 14 -8.62 -12.56 -12.15
CA LEU A 14 -7.49 -12.52 -11.21
C LEU A 14 -7.17 -13.91 -10.64
N ALA A 15 -8.17 -14.75 -10.37
CA ALA A 15 -7.95 -16.13 -9.94
C ALA A 15 -7.27 -16.98 -11.02
N VAL A 16 -7.70 -16.83 -12.29
CA VAL A 16 -7.08 -17.47 -13.45
C VAL A 16 -5.65 -16.96 -13.62
N ALA A 17 -5.43 -15.65 -13.59
CA ALA A 17 -4.11 -15.04 -13.68
C ALA A 17 -3.16 -15.55 -12.59
N TYR A 18 -3.59 -15.54 -11.33
CA TYR A 18 -2.81 -16.09 -10.22
C TYR A 18 -2.47 -17.58 -10.43
N ARG A 19 -3.45 -18.39 -10.83
CA ARG A 19 -3.29 -19.85 -10.94
C ARG A 19 -2.41 -20.28 -12.12
N PHE A 20 -2.51 -19.58 -13.25
CA PHE A 20 -1.84 -19.95 -14.50
C PHE A 20 -0.64 -19.05 -14.78
N TYR A 21 -0.82 -17.74 -14.82
CA TYR A 21 0.23 -16.80 -15.17
C TYR A 21 1.27 -16.66 -14.04
N GLY A 22 0.85 -16.51 -12.79
CA GLY A 22 1.76 -16.47 -11.63
C GLY A 22 2.63 -17.72 -11.51
N LYS A 23 2.04 -18.91 -11.70
CA LYS A 23 2.79 -20.18 -11.73
C LYS A 23 3.70 -20.33 -12.95
N TRP A 24 3.25 -19.84 -14.11
CA TRP A 24 4.08 -19.82 -15.31
C TRP A 24 5.30 -18.91 -15.13
N LEU A 25 5.14 -17.74 -14.51
CA LEU A 25 6.25 -16.84 -14.15
C LEU A 25 7.24 -17.52 -13.20
N ALA A 26 6.73 -18.15 -12.13
CA ALA A 26 7.56 -18.87 -11.17
C ALA A 26 8.39 -19.99 -11.82
N LYS A 27 7.76 -20.78 -12.70
CA LYS A 27 8.46 -21.81 -13.49
C LYS A 27 9.48 -21.19 -14.44
N THR A 28 9.13 -20.09 -15.09
CA THR A 28 9.97 -19.41 -16.09
C THR A 28 11.20 -18.76 -15.48
N TRP A 29 11.10 -18.25 -14.26
CA TRP A 29 12.21 -17.63 -13.53
C TRP A 29 13.01 -18.60 -12.67
N GLY A 30 12.61 -19.87 -12.61
CA GLY A 30 13.32 -20.92 -11.89
C GLY A 30 13.25 -20.78 -10.37
N ILE A 31 12.04 -20.53 -9.84
CA ILE A 31 11.80 -20.56 -8.40
C ILE A 31 12.14 -21.95 -7.85
N ASP A 32 13.03 -21.99 -6.85
CA ASP A 32 13.49 -23.23 -6.23
C ASP A 32 12.85 -23.43 -4.84
N PRO A 33 11.97 -24.43 -4.66
CA PRO A 33 11.34 -24.71 -3.36
C PRO A 33 12.32 -25.10 -2.25
N ASN A 34 13.53 -25.55 -2.59
CA ASN A 34 14.54 -26.01 -1.64
C ASN A 34 15.62 -24.95 -1.37
N ALA A 35 15.58 -23.80 -2.05
CA ALA A 35 16.53 -22.74 -1.83
C ALA A 35 16.35 -22.14 -0.43
N LEU A 36 17.45 -22.07 0.32
CA LEU A 36 17.49 -21.41 1.62
C LEU A 36 17.34 -19.90 1.40
N THR A 37 16.28 -19.31 1.95
CA THR A 37 15.99 -17.88 1.76
C THR A 37 16.92 -16.99 2.59
N PRO A 38 17.02 -15.68 2.27
CA PRO A 38 17.78 -14.74 3.09
C PRO A 38 17.30 -14.69 4.55
N ALA A 39 16.02 -14.94 4.79
CA ALA A 39 15.44 -14.97 6.13
C ALA A 39 16.10 -16.00 7.05
N HIS A 40 16.53 -17.14 6.48
CA HIS A 40 17.26 -18.20 7.20
C HIS A 40 18.78 -17.99 7.14
N ARG A 41 19.32 -17.57 5.99
CA ARG A 41 20.78 -17.40 5.80
C ARG A 41 21.38 -16.26 6.62
N LEU A 42 20.62 -15.18 6.79
CA LEU A 42 21.08 -13.91 7.36
C LEU A 42 20.29 -13.53 8.62
N GLU A 43 19.70 -14.51 9.31
CA GLU A 43 18.85 -14.27 10.47
C GLU A 43 19.55 -13.42 11.54
N ASP A 44 18.97 -12.27 11.87
CA ASP A 44 19.52 -11.29 12.81
C ASP A 44 18.55 -10.93 13.95
N GLY A 45 17.34 -11.50 13.92
CA GLY A 45 16.28 -11.22 14.89
C GLY A 45 15.76 -9.76 14.86
N GLN A 46 16.11 -9.01 13.82
CA GLN A 46 15.67 -7.63 13.57
C GLN A 46 14.95 -7.51 12.23
N ASP A 47 15.70 -7.53 11.12
CA ASP A 47 15.20 -7.33 9.76
C ASP A 47 15.06 -8.66 9.01
N TYR A 48 15.93 -9.63 9.30
CA TYR A 48 15.89 -10.99 8.75
C TYR A 48 15.34 -11.94 9.81
N THR A 49 14.13 -12.42 9.59
CA THR A 49 13.48 -13.36 10.51
C THR A 49 12.51 -14.25 9.73
N PRO A 50 12.69 -15.58 9.75
CA PRO A 50 11.83 -16.49 9.01
C PRO A 50 10.39 -16.42 9.53
N SER A 51 9.46 -16.13 8.63
CA SER A 51 8.04 -15.94 8.92
C SER A 51 7.18 -16.75 7.95
N SER A 52 6.04 -17.24 8.46
CA SER A 52 5.12 -18.05 7.65
C SER A 52 4.61 -17.27 6.44
N LYS A 53 4.28 -17.97 5.35
CA LYS A 53 3.71 -17.36 4.13
C LYS A 53 2.51 -16.45 4.39
N PHE A 54 1.67 -16.79 5.38
CA PHE A 54 0.49 -15.99 5.72
C PHE A 54 0.86 -14.73 6.49
N THR A 55 1.82 -14.81 7.41
CA THR A 55 2.34 -13.64 8.12
C THR A 55 3.00 -12.66 7.16
N VAL A 56 3.80 -13.16 6.21
CA VAL A 56 4.44 -12.31 5.19
C VAL A 56 3.42 -11.77 4.20
N PHE A 57 2.44 -12.58 3.79
CA PHE A 57 1.30 -12.10 2.99
C PHE A 57 0.55 -10.98 3.71
N ALA A 58 0.20 -11.15 4.98
CA ALA A 58 -0.51 -10.14 5.76
C ALA A 58 0.28 -8.83 5.82
N ASN A 59 1.59 -8.89 6.06
CA ASN A 59 2.47 -7.72 6.09
C ASN A 59 2.63 -7.05 4.71
N GLN A 60 2.87 -7.84 3.65
CA GLN A 60 2.94 -7.32 2.28
C GLN A 60 1.61 -6.67 1.92
N PHE A 61 0.52 -7.42 2.04
CA PHE A 61 -0.83 -7.00 1.69
C PHE A 61 -1.25 -5.73 2.43
N SER A 62 -1.08 -5.68 3.76
CA SER A 62 -1.44 -4.48 4.52
C SER A 62 -0.58 -3.28 4.16
N SER A 63 0.70 -3.49 3.84
CA SER A 63 1.63 -2.42 3.47
C SER A 63 1.37 -1.86 2.07
N ILE A 64 0.98 -2.71 1.11
CA ILE A 64 0.69 -2.30 -0.28
C ILE A 64 -0.74 -1.77 -0.45
N THR A 65 -1.69 -2.34 0.30
CA THR A 65 -3.09 -1.94 0.31
C THR A 65 -3.21 -0.69 1.18
N GLY A 66 -2.79 0.45 0.63
CA GLY A 66 -2.96 1.75 1.24
C GLY A 66 -4.27 2.42 0.83
N ALA A 67 -4.24 3.75 0.74
CA ALA A 67 -5.34 4.56 0.23
C ALA A 67 -5.56 4.43 -1.28
N GLY A 68 -4.48 4.18 -2.02
CA GLY A 68 -4.47 4.22 -3.48
C GLY A 68 -5.51 3.32 -4.17
N PRO A 69 -5.68 2.05 -3.77
CA PRO A 69 -6.65 1.13 -4.38
C PRO A 69 -8.10 1.56 -4.21
N VAL A 70 -8.40 2.38 -3.19
CA VAL A 70 -9.74 2.94 -2.99
C VAL A 70 -9.85 4.26 -3.75
N THR A 71 -8.92 5.18 -3.48
CA THR A 71 -8.95 6.54 -4.02
C THR A 71 -8.84 6.58 -5.54
N GLY A 72 -7.90 5.85 -6.12
CA GLY A 72 -7.60 5.88 -7.55
C GLY A 72 -8.81 5.50 -8.41
N PRO A 73 -9.40 4.30 -8.21
CA PRO A 73 -10.57 3.87 -8.97
C PRO A 73 -11.80 4.76 -8.80
N ILE A 74 -12.02 5.32 -7.60
CA ILE A 74 -13.14 6.23 -7.35
C ILE A 74 -12.97 7.55 -8.13
N ILE A 75 -11.76 8.13 -8.15
CA ILE A 75 -11.47 9.33 -8.93
C ILE A 75 -11.56 9.03 -10.43
N ALA A 76 -10.96 7.92 -10.86
CA ALA A 76 -10.92 7.52 -12.26
C ALA A 76 -12.29 7.11 -12.83
N ALA A 77 -13.28 6.83 -11.98
CA ALA A 77 -14.65 6.58 -12.38
C ALA A 77 -15.23 7.73 -13.23
N ALA A 78 -14.71 8.96 -13.09
CA ALA A 78 -15.08 10.11 -13.90
C ALA A 78 -14.93 9.88 -15.43
N TYR A 79 -13.98 9.03 -15.86
CA TYR A 79 -13.79 8.65 -17.27
C TYR A 79 -14.76 7.55 -17.73
N GLY A 80 -15.61 7.04 -16.85
CA GLY A 80 -16.49 5.90 -17.06
C GLY A 80 -15.96 4.63 -16.39
N TRP A 81 -16.84 3.65 -16.18
CA TRP A 81 -16.45 2.42 -15.49
C TRP A 81 -15.54 1.50 -16.32
N LEU A 82 -15.67 1.52 -17.66
CA LEU A 82 -14.98 0.56 -18.51
C LEU A 82 -13.46 0.82 -18.62
N PRO A 83 -12.96 2.05 -18.90
CA PRO A 83 -11.52 2.30 -18.93
C PRO A 83 -10.84 2.00 -17.59
N ALA A 84 -11.47 2.40 -16.48
CA ALA A 84 -10.96 2.13 -15.14
C ALA A 84 -10.89 0.62 -14.85
N PHE A 85 -11.96 -0.12 -15.19
CA PHE A 85 -11.99 -1.57 -15.03
C PHE A 85 -10.93 -2.29 -15.88
N LEU A 86 -10.79 -1.91 -17.15
CA LEU A 86 -9.79 -2.49 -18.05
C LEU A 86 -8.38 -2.28 -17.53
N TRP A 87 -8.07 -1.08 -17.03
CA TRP A 87 -6.75 -0.80 -16.47
C TRP A 87 -6.51 -1.56 -15.15
N LEU A 88 -7.51 -1.67 -14.27
CA LEU A 88 -7.39 -2.50 -13.07
C LEU A 88 -7.10 -3.98 -13.41
N MET A 89 -7.70 -4.51 -14.48
CA MET A 89 -7.49 -5.91 -14.89
C MET A 89 -6.15 -6.09 -15.61
N ILE A 90 -5.89 -5.29 -16.65
CA ILE A 90 -4.67 -5.43 -17.47
C ILE A 90 -3.44 -5.01 -16.66
N GLY A 91 -3.50 -3.84 -16.02
CA GLY A 91 -2.44 -3.34 -15.14
C GLY A 91 -2.22 -4.27 -13.97
N GLY A 92 -3.28 -4.64 -13.23
CA GLY A 92 -3.18 -5.53 -12.08
C GLY A 92 -2.52 -6.88 -12.42
N VAL A 93 -2.92 -7.52 -13.52
CA VAL A 93 -2.43 -8.85 -13.92
C VAL A 93 -1.02 -8.82 -14.52
N PHE A 94 -0.76 -7.91 -15.45
CA PHE A 94 0.45 -7.94 -16.29
C PHE A 94 1.51 -6.92 -15.86
N PHE A 95 1.16 -5.91 -15.05
CA PHE A 95 2.06 -4.86 -14.62
C PHE A 95 2.34 -5.00 -13.12
N GLY A 96 1.37 -4.68 -12.27
CA GLY A 96 1.56 -4.65 -10.81
C GLY A 96 1.93 -6.01 -10.23
N ALA A 97 1.14 -7.05 -10.48
CA ALA A 97 1.40 -8.36 -9.88
C ALA A 97 2.72 -8.98 -10.36
N VAL A 98 3.09 -8.70 -11.62
CA VAL A 98 4.38 -9.11 -12.19
C VAL A 98 5.54 -8.34 -11.56
N GLN A 99 5.41 -7.02 -11.42
CA GLN A 99 6.43 -6.15 -10.82
C GLN A 99 6.67 -6.50 -9.36
N ASP A 100 5.61 -6.68 -8.58
CA ASP A 100 5.70 -7.02 -7.15
C ASP A 100 6.38 -8.35 -6.93
N PHE A 101 5.95 -9.37 -7.69
CA PHE A 101 6.57 -10.69 -7.64
C PHE A 101 8.03 -10.64 -8.10
N ALA A 102 8.33 -9.94 -9.20
CA ALA A 102 9.69 -9.81 -9.72
C ALA A 102 10.59 -9.04 -8.74
N ALA A 103 10.11 -7.97 -8.09
CA ALA A 103 10.86 -7.20 -7.10
C ALA A 103 11.17 -8.03 -5.85
N LEU A 104 10.18 -8.76 -5.34
CA LEU A 104 10.35 -9.70 -4.24
C LEU A 104 11.40 -10.76 -4.61
N TYR A 105 11.26 -11.39 -5.78
CA TYR A 105 12.16 -12.42 -6.27
C TYR A 105 13.58 -11.92 -6.49
N ALA A 106 13.76 -10.78 -7.17
CA ALA A 106 15.06 -10.19 -7.43
C ALA A 106 15.78 -9.83 -6.13
N SER A 107 15.06 -9.25 -5.16
CA SER A 107 15.61 -8.95 -3.84
C SER A 107 16.01 -10.22 -3.10
N MET A 108 15.18 -11.26 -3.08
CA MET A 108 15.53 -12.55 -2.45
C MET A 108 16.77 -13.20 -3.06
N LYS A 109 16.92 -13.17 -4.39
CA LYS A 109 18.11 -13.68 -5.10
C LYS A 109 19.36 -12.82 -4.90
N ASN A 110 19.20 -11.66 -4.29
CA ASN A 110 20.26 -10.75 -3.90
C ASN A 110 20.21 -10.51 -2.39
N ASP A 111 20.04 -11.57 -1.60
CA ASP A 111 20.17 -11.52 -0.14
C ASP A 111 19.20 -10.58 0.60
N GLY A 112 18.03 -10.33 0.03
CA GLY A 112 17.03 -9.42 0.63
C GLY A 112 17.42 -7.94 0.56
N LYS A 113 18.30 -7.57 -0.37
CA LYS A 113 18.75 -6.19 -0.56
C LYS A 113 17.67 -5.31 -1.20
N SER A 114 17.73 -4.00 -0.93
CA SER A 114 16.80 -2.99 -1.44
C SER A 114 16.90 -2.82 -2.96
N MET A 115 15.86 -2.29 -3.60
CA MET A 115 15.92 -1.93 -5.02
C MET A 115 17.09 -0.98 -5.36
N GLY A 116 17.48 -0.10 -4.44
CA GLY A 116 18.62 0.81 -4.65
C GLY A 116 19.93 0.06 -4.82
N VAL A 117 20.17 -0.96 -3.99
CA VAL A 117 21.36 -1.83 -4.08
C VAL A 117 21.32 -2.71 -5.33
N LEU A 118 20.14 -3.20 -5.72
CA LEU A 118 20.00 -3.94 -6.98
C LEU A 118 20.32 -3.05 -8.19
N ILE A 119 19.85 -1.79 -8.19
CA ILE A 119 20.16 -0.83 -9.25
C ILE A 119 21.67 -0.57 -9.32
N GLU A 120 22.35 -0.45 -8.19
CA GLU A 120 23.81 -0.34 -8.20
C GLU A 120 24.50 -1.54 -8.84
N LYS A 121 24.12 -2.75 -8.42
CA LYS A 121 24.72 -3.99 -8.88
C LYS A 121 24.51 -4.23 -10.39
N TYR A 122 23.35 -3.88 -10.91
CA TYR A 122 22.94 -4.24 -12.28
C TYR A 122 23.00 -3.07 -13.28
N ILE A 123 22.92 -1.82 -12.81
CA ILE A 123 22.90 -0.62 -13.67
C ILE A 123 24.12 0.26 -13.38
N GLY A 124 24.37 0.58 -12.10
CA GLY A 124 25.55 1.33 -11.68
C GLY A 124 25.29 2.32 -10.55
N THR A 125 26.38 2.88 -10.00
CA THR A 125 26.39 3.76 -8.82
C THR A 125 25.62 5.06 -9.03
N THR A 126 25.75 5.68 -10.21
CA THR A 126 24.97 6.88 -10.58
C THR A 126 23.46 6.59 -10.56
N GLY A 127 23.06 5.43 -11.10
CA GLY A 127 21.67 4.99 -11.08
C GLY A 127 21.14 4.83 -9.66
N ARG A 128 21.94 4.22 -8.76
CA ARG A 128 21.60 4.08 -7.34
C ARG A 128 21.38 5.43 -6.68
N ARG A 129 22.29 6.39 -6.86
CA ARG A 129 22.18 7.71 -6.21
C ARG A 129 20.93 8.46 -6.65
N LEU A 130 20.64 8.48 -7.95
CA LEU A 130 19.44 9.12 -8.48
C LEU A 130 18.16 8.41 -7.99
N PHE A 131 18.16 7.07 -8.01
CA PHE A 131 17.02 6.29 -7.54
C PHE A 131 16.75 6.50 -6.05
N LEU A 132 17.79 6.49 -5.20
CA LEU A 132 17.64 6.67 -3.76
C LEU A 132 17.21 8.08 -3.39
N LEU A 133 17.74 9.10 -4.08
CA LEU A 133 17.27 10.48 -3.93
C LEU A 133 15.79 10.59 -4.28
N PHE A 134 15.40 10.02 -5.42
CA PHE A 134 14.01 9.99 -5.85
C PHE A 134 13.13 9.23 -4.85
N CYS A 135 13.57 8.06 -4.39
CA CYS A 135 12.85 7.23 -3.42
C CYS A 135 12.66 7.95 -2.08
N TRP A 136 13.66 8.71 -1.63
CA TRP A 136 13.55 9.55 -0.44
C TRP A 136 12.52 10.66 -0.65
N VAL A 137 12.63 11.46 -1.70
CA VAL A 137 11.67 12.55 -2.02
C VAL A 137 10.26 12.01 -2.19
N PHE A 138 10.10 10.89 -2.89
CA PHE A 138 8.83 10.20 -3.04
C PHE A 138 8.26 9.78 -1.68
N SER A 139 9.09 9.24 -0.78
CA SER A 139 8.66 8.88 0.57
C SER A 139 8.11 10.10 1.33
N LEU A 140 8.68 11.29 1.14
CA LEU A 140 8.15 12.53 1.73
C LEU A 140 6.72 12.82 1.22
N LEU A 141 6.45 12.62 -0.07
CA LEU A 141 5.11 12.79 -0.65
C LEU A 141 4.11 11.80 -0.07
N VAL A 142 4.50 10.53 0.10
CA VAL A 142 3.63 9.51 0.72
C VAL A 142 3.35 9.86 2.17
N ILE A 143 4.38 10.20 2.95
CA ILE A 143 4.24 10.62 4.35
C ILE A 143 3.26 11.79 4.47
N ALA A 144 3.39 12.77 3.58
CA ALA A 144 2.53 13.94 3.59
C ALA A 144 1.08 13.62 3.19
N ALA A 145 0.86 12.89 2.09
CA ALA A 145 -0.47 12.54 1.62
C ALA A 145 -1.24 11.68 2.64
N PHE A 146 -0.58 10.64 3.15
CA PHE A 146 -1.20 9.70 4.07
C PHE A 146 -1.28 10.26 5.49
N GLY A 147 -0.32 11.09 5.91
CA GLY A 147 -0.36 11.81 7.18
C GLY A 147 -1.58 12.72 7.27
N ASP A 148 -1.86 13.46 6.19
CA ASP A 148 -3.05 14.31 6.09
C ASP A 148 -4.35 13.49 6.09
N ILE A 149 -4.39 12.36 5.36
CA ILE A 149 -5.55 11.46 5.32
C ILE A 149 -5.87 10.96 6.74
N VAL A 150 -4.89 10.44 7.47
CA VAL A 150 -5.11 9.90 8.82
C VAL A 150 -5.52 11.01 9.78
N ALA A 151 -4.83 12.16 9.78
CA ALA A 151 -5.17 13.28 10.65
C ALA A 151 -6.60 13.83 10.38
N THR A 152 -6.99 13.88 9.10
CA THR A 152 -8.34 14.32 8.70
C THR A 152 -9.39 13.29 9.10
N THR A 153 -9.08 12.00 8.99
CA THR A 153 -9.99 10.92 9.39
C THR A 153 -10.14 10.80 10.91
N PHE A 154 -9.14 11.22 11.68
CA PHE A 154 -9.20 11.28 13.15
C PHE A 154 -9.79 12.58 13.68
N ASN A 155 -9.98 13.60 12.84
CA ASN A 155 -10.51 14.87 13.29
C ASN A 155 -11.91 14.69 13.90
N GLY A 156 -12.00 14.89 15.21
CA GLY A 156 -13.22 14.67 15.98
C GLY A 156 -14.27 15.74 15.78
N PHE A 157 -13.98 16.79 15.00
CA PHE A 157 -14.87 17.94 14.82
C PHE A 157 -15.15 18.21 13.35
N ALA A 158 -16.42 18.43 13.02
CA ALA A 158 -16.84 18.92 11.72
C ALA A 158 -16.57 20.44 11.59
N LYS A 159 -16.78 20.99 10.39
CA LYS A 159 -16.53 22.42 10.11
C LYS A 159 -17.42 23.36 10.94
N ASP A 160 -18.58 22.89 11.36
CA ASP A 160 -19.53 23.61 12.21
C ASP A 160 -19.24 23.44 13.72
N GLY A 161 -18.17 22.70 14.08
CA GLY A 161 -17.80 22.41 15.45
C GLY A 161 -18.54 21.21 16.08
N SER A 162 -19.43 20.56 15.35
CA SER A 162 -20.13 19.37 15.84
C SER A 162 -19.18 18.17 15.99
N MET A 163 -19.45 17.33 16.99
CA MET A 163 -18.66 16.14 17.28
C MET A 163 -18.92 15.04 16.25
N VAL A 164 -17.84 14.51 15.66
CA VAL A 164 -17.87 13.42 14.68
C VAL A 164 -17.39 12.14 15.35
N LEU A 165 -18.34 11.43 15.98
CA LEU A 165 -18.06 10.20 16.73
C LEU A 165 -17.28 9.14 15.93
N PRO A 166 -17.60 8.82 14.66
CA PRO A 166 -16.84 7.81 13.91
C PRO A 166 -15.35 8.14 13.75
N ASN A 167 -15.01 9.42 13.64
CA ASN A 167 -13.63 9.88 13.50
C ASN A 167 -12.87 9.77 14.83
N ALA A 168 -13.49 10.24 15.92
CA ALA A 168 -12.93 10.16 17.26
C ALA A 168 -12.76 8.70 17.72
N ALA A 169 -13.72 7.83 17.39
CA ALA A 169 -13.61 6.39 17.63
C ALA A 169 -12.44 5.77 16.85
N ALA A 170 -12.31 6.06 15.55
CA ALA A 170 -11.19 5.57 14.74
C ALA A 170 -9.82 5.99 15.29
N ALA A 171 -9.71 7.22 15.79
CA ALA A 171 -8.49 7.70 16.44
C ALA A 171 -8.19 6.91 17.73
N SER A 172 -9.21 6.68 18.56
CA SER A 172 -9.09 5.95 19.82
C SER A 172 -8.69 4.49 19.61
N ILE A 173 -9.35 3.82 18.66
CA ILE A 173 -9.02 2.44 18.29
C ILE A 173 -7.58 2.39 17.76
N SER A 174 -7.16 3.35 16.94
CA SER A 174 -5.80 3.41 16.40
C SER A 174 -4.74 3.60 17.49
N MET A 175 -5.01 4.44 18.51
CA MET A 175 -4.11 4.60 19.65
C MET A 175 -4.00 3.32 20.47
N LEU A 176 -5.13 2.64 20.74
CA LEU A 176 -5.12 1.33 21.41
C LEU A 176 -4.33 0.30 20.61
N PHE A 177 -4.45 0.33 19.29
CA PHE A 177 -3.76 -0.56 18.36
C PHE A 177 -2.25 -0.54 18.55
N ILE A 178 -1.66 0.63 18.81
CA ILE A 178 -0.21 0.78 19.01
C ILE A 178 0.24 -0.02 20.23
N PHE A 179 -0.43 0.16 21.37
CA PHE A 179 -0.08 -0.52 22.62
C PHE A 179 -0.35 -2.02 22.54
N VAL A 180 -1.48 -2.41 21.96
CA VAL A 180 -1.87 -3.82 21.80
C VAL A 180 -0.92 -4.53 20.84
N ALA A 181 -0.51 -3.89 19.75
CA ALA A 181 0.47 -4.46 18.82
C ALA A 181 1.82 -4.73 19.50
N ILE A 182 2.31 -3.79 20.33
CA ILE A 182 3.55 -3.97 21.10
C ILE A 182 3.40 -5.15 22.08
N ALA A 183 2.32 -5.20 22.84
CA ALA A 183 2.05 -6.30 23.77
C ALA A 183 1.94 -7.65 23.05
N PHE A 184 1.27 -7.68 21.89
CA PHE A 184 1.12 -8.88 21.06
C PHE A 184 2.46 -9.33 20.47
N GLY A 185 3.31 -8.40 20.02
CA GLY A 185 4.68 -8.70 19.55
C GLY A 185 5.56 -9.29 20.65
N LEU A 186 5.52 -8.74 21.86
CA LEU A 186 6.22 -9.29 23.02
C LEU A 186 5.71 -10.68 23.39
N PHE A 187 4.39 -10.89 23.33
CA PHE A 187 3.77 -12.19 23.57
C PHE A 187 4.21 -13.24 22.54
N ILE A 188 4.17 -12.91 21.24
CA ILE A 188 4.62 -13.81 20.17
C ILE A 188 6.09 -14.18 20.38
N LYS A 189 6.96 -13.21 20.67
CA LYS A 189 8.38 -13.45 20.87
C LYS A 189 8.66 -14.32 22.09
N LYS A 190 7.92 -14.13 23.20
CA LYS A 190 8.15 -14.86 24.45
C LYS A 190 7.62 -16.29 24.41
N PHE A 191 6.44 -16.51 23.84
CA PHE A 191 5.75 -17.81 23.94
C PHE A 191 5.78 -18.63 22.65
N ASN A 192 6.22 -18.04 21.53
CA ASN A 192 6.19 -18.62 20.20
C ASN A 192 4.92 -19.46 19.91
N PRO A 193 3.73 -18.88 20.11
CA PRO A 193 2.47 -19.61 20.01
C PRO A 193 2.23 -20.12 18.59
N SER A 194 1.48 -21.21 18.44
CA SER A 194 1.08 -21.72 17.13
C SER A 194 0.22 -20.70 16.35
N GLU A 195 0.21 -20.79 15.02
CA GLU A 195 -0.53 -19.87 14.14
C GLU A 195 -2.02 -19.79 14.48
N LYS A 196 -2.66 -20.90 14.85
CA LYS A 196 -4.07 -20.91 15.27
C LYS A 196 -4.31 -20.07 16.52
N VAL A 197 -3.38 -20.13 17.47
CA VAL A 197 -3.46 -19.34 18.71
C VAL A 197 -3.23 -17.85 18.41
N ARG A 198 -2.26 -17.52 17.56
CA ARG A 198 -2.03 -16.14 17.09
C ARG A 198 -3.29 -15.56 16.44
N PHE A 199 -3.91 -16.33 15.55
CA PHE A 199 -5.14 -15.95 14.87
C PHE A 199 -6.28 -15.66 15.85
N VAL A 200 -6.59 -16.59 16.76
CA VAL A 200 -7.68 -16.41 17.74
C VAL A 200 -7.43 -15.20 18.64
N ILE A 201 -6.20 -15.04 19.15
CA ILE A 201 -5.84 -13.89 19.99
C ILE A 201 -5.95 -12.59 19.20
N ALA A 202 -5.47 -12.53 17.96
CA ALA A 202 -5.56 -11.34 17.13
C ALA A 202 -7.01 -10.91 16.89
N ILE A 203 -7.93 -11.85 16.63
CA ILE A 203 -9.36 -11.56 16.47
C ILE A 203 -9.99 -11.06 17.78
N VAL A 204 -9.69 -11.70 18.91
CA VAL A 204 -10.20 -11.27 20.22
C VAL A 204 -9.71 -9.86 20.56
N LEU A 205 -8.41 -9.59 20.36
CA LEU A 205 -7.82 -8.27 20.58
C LEU A 205 -8.43 -7.23 19.65
N LEU A 206 -8.66 -7.56 18.38
CA LEU A 206 -9.29 -6.66 17.41
C LEU A 206 -10.71 -6.27 17.85
N ILE A 207 -11.54 -7.23 18.22
CA ILE A 207 -12.91 -6.98 18.70
C ILE A 207 -12.88 -6.13 19.99
N ALA A 208 -11.99 -6.45 20.92
CA ALA A 208 -11.84 -5.71 22.17
C ALA A 208 -11.44 -4.24 21.91
N MET A 209 -10.48 -3.99 21.02
CA MET A 209 -10.07 -2.63 20.65
C MET A 209 -11.17 -1.84 19.96
N LEU A 210 -11.93 -2.48 19.07
CA LEU A 210 -13.09 -1.85 18.42
C LEU A 210 -14.15 -1.46 19.45
N TYR A 211 -14.48 -2.36 20.38
CA TYR A 211 -15.46 -2.08 21.42
C TYR A 211 -15.02 -0.94 22.35
N VAL A 212 -13.81 -1.03 22.92
CA VAL A 212 -13.28 -0.03 23.85
C VAL A 212 -13.10 1.32 23.16
N GLY A 213 -12.60 1.34 21.93
CA GLY A 213 -12.35 2.59 21.20
C GLY A 213 -13.63 3.30 20.73
N ILE A 214 -14.73 2.57 20.53
CA ILE A 214 -16.06 3.16 20.24
C ILE A 214 -16.67 3.75 21.53
N ASP A 215 -16.48 3.09 22.67
CA ASP A 215 -17.02 3.52 23.95
C ASP A 215 -16.24 4.70 24.58
N LEU A 216 -14.93 4.78 24.31
CA LEU A 216 -14.03 5.83 24.79
C LEU A 216 -13.43 6.68 23.66
N PRO A 217 -14.25 7.46 22.92
CA PRO A 217 -13.78 8.29 21.82
C PRO A 217 -12.96 9.51 22.29
N ILE A 218 -11.79 9.71 21.69
CA ILE A 218 -10.88 10.84 21.88
C ILE A 218 -11.18 11.89 20.82
N TYR A 219 -11.66 13.06 21.26
CA TYR A 219 -11.93 14.20 20.39
C TYR A 219 -10.76 15.18 20.41
N LEU A 220 -10.01 15.22 19.31
CA LEU A 220 -8.98 16.22 19.06
C LEU A 220 -9.12 16.75 17.63
N ASP A 221 -8.60 17.94 17.39
CA ASP A 221 -8.60 18.55 16.07
C ASP A 221 -7.53 17.92 15.15
N ARG A 222 -7.67 18.17 13.85
CA ARG A 222 -6.77 17.67 12.81
C ARG A 222 -5.28 17.98 13.08
N MET A 223 -4.94 19.20 13.51
CA MET A 223 -3.53 19.58 13.69
C MET A 223 -2.90 18.88 14.89
N THR A 224 -3.66 18.72 15.98
CA THR A 224 -3.22 17.95 17.14
C THR A 224 -2.96 16.50 16.76
N TRP A 225 -3.86 15.87 15.99
CA TRP A 225 -3.64 14.52 15.48
C TRP A 225 -2.43 14.43 14.56
N LEU A 226 -2.20 15.43 13.71
CA LEU A 226 -1.04 15.44 12.84
C LEU A 226 0.27 15.38 13.63
N TYR A 227 0.40 16.14 14.73
CA TYR A 227 1.56 16.05 15.62
C TYR A 227 1.71 14.67 16.26
N ILE A 228 0.61 14.09 16.75
CA ILE A 228 0.60 12.75 17.38
C ILE A 228 1.03 11.68 16.37
N ILE A 229 0.50 11.73 15.14
CA ILE A 229 0.82 10.78 14.07
C ILE A 229 2.30 10.87 13.72
N PHE A 230 2.86 12.07 13.54
CA PHE A 230 4.28 12.22 13.22
C PHE A 230 5.19 11.75 14.35
N ALA A 231 4.81 12.01 15.61
CA ALA A 231 5.51 11.45 16.77
C ALA A 231 5.46 9.92 16.77
N TYR A 232 4.30 9.33 16.48
CA TYR A 232 4.14 7.89 16.34
C TYR A 232 5.01 7.30 15.22
N ILE A 233 4.99 7.89 14.02
CA ILE A 233 5.79 7.40 12.88
C ILE A 233 7.29 7.48 13.15
N PHE A 234 7.74 8.46 13.95
CA PHE A 234 9.12 8.49 14.42
C PHE A 234 9.49 7.20 15.14
N PHE A 235 8.69 6.78 16.14
CA PHE A 235 8.90 5.53 16.87
C PHE A 235 8.77 4.30 15.96
N ALA A 236 7.76 4.26 15.11
CA ALA A 236 7.54 3.14 14.19
C ALA A 236 8.70 2.93 13.20
N SER A 237 9.34 4.02 12.77
CA SER A 237 10.46 3.99 11.82
C SER A 237 11.76 3.46 12.43
N ILE A 238 11.96 3.63 13.74
CA ILE A 238 13.20 3.26 14.45
C ILE A 238 13.11 1.95 15.25
N MET A 239 11.90 1.53 15.62
CA MET A 239 11.68 0.30 16.40
C MET A 239 11.86 -0.96 15.53
N PRO A 240 12.29 -2.09 16.13
CA PRO A 240 12.38 -3.36 15.42
C PRO A 240 11.05 -3.79 14.80
N MET A 241 11.10 -4.43 13.63
CA MET A 241 9.89 -4.80 12.88
C MET A 241 8.98 -5.75 13.66
N TRP A 242 9.55 -6.75 14.33
CA TRP A 242 8.82 -7.74 15.13
C TRP A 242 8.08 -7.15 16.35
N LEU A 243 8.49 -5.96 16.83
CA LEU A 243 7.94 -5.38 18.06
C LEU A 243 6.65 -4.60 17.80
N LEU A 244 6.58 -3.84 16.70
CA LEU A 244 5.43 -2.98 16.41
C LEU A 244 4.81 -3.27 15.04
N LYS A 245 5.59 -3.08 13.96
CA LYS A 245 5.05 -3.13 12.59
C LYS A 245 4.44 -4.49 12.26
N GLN A 246 5.17 -5.59 12.44
CA GLN A 246 4.69 -6.92 12.06
C GLN A 246 3.47 -7.37 12.89
N PRO A 247 3.43 -7.23 14.23
CA PRO A 247 2.22 -7.51 15.02
C PRO A 247 1.03 -6.64 14.64
N ARG A 248 1.27 -5.33 14.43
CA ARG A 248 0.23 -4.38 14.01
C ARG A 248 -0.36 -4.77 12.67
N ASP A 249 0.49 -5.02 11.69
CA ASP A 249 0.11 -5.39 10.32
C ASP A 249 -0.60 -6.74 10.26
N TYR A 250 -0.22 -7.69 11.13
CA TYR A 250 -0.92 -8.95 11.24
C TYR A 250 -2.36 -8.77 11.73
N ILE A 251 -2.58 -7.99 12.80
CA ILE A 251 -3.93 -7.71 13.31
C ILE A 251 -4.72 -6.88 12.29
N SER A 252 -4.09 -5.86 11.68
CA SER A 252 -4.77 -4.95 10.74
C SER A 252 -5.13 -5.66 9.44
N ALA A 253 -4.34 -6.62 8.96
CA ALA A 253 -4.67 -7.39 7.76
C ALA A 253 -6.03 -8.08 7.87
N PHE A 254 -6.43 -8.58 9.05
CA PHE A 254 -7.77 -9.15 9.23
C PHE A 254 -8.86 -8.09 9.10
N LEU A 255 -8.65 -6.90 9.66
CA LEU A 255 -9.56 -5.77 9.51
C LEU A 255 -9.74 -5.41 8.03
N LEU A 256 -8.65 -5.37 7.26
CA LEU A 256 -8.67 -5.08 5.82
C LEU A 256 -9.37 -6.17 5.01
N LEU A 257 -9.06 -7.44 5.28
CA LEU A 257 -9.69 -8.57 4.61
C LEU A 257 -11.19 -8.64 4.91
N MET A 258 -11.60 -8.37 6.15
CA MET A 258 -13.02 -8.28 6.53
C MET A 258 -13.73 -7.14 5.82
N MET A 259 -13.08 -5.98 5.70
CA MET A 259 -13.61 -4.84 4.94
C MET A 259 -13.83 -5.20 3.46
N ILE A 260 -12.86 -5.84 2.82
CA ILE A 260 -12.96 -6.28 1.41
C ILE A 260 -14.05 -7.33 1.27
N ALA A 261 -14.07 -8.34 2.14
CA ALA A 261 -15.11 -9.37 2.13
C ALA A 261 -16.50 -8.75 2.31
N GLY A 262 -16.66 -7.81 3.25
CA GLY A 262 -17.89 -7.05 3.46
C GLY A 262 -18.30 -6.25 2.21
N GLY A 263 -17.35 -5.57 1.56
CA GLY A 263 -17.62 -4.87 0.30
C GLY A 263 -18.05 -5.78 -0.84
N VAL A 264 -17.37 -6.92 -1.02
CA VAL A 264 -17.72 -7.92 -2.04
C VAL A 264 -19.10 -8.49 -1.75
N ILE A 265 -19.32 -9.07 -0.56
CA ILE A 265 -20.61 -9.66 -0.18
C ILE A 265 -21.72 -8.61 -0.28
N GLY A 266 -21.46 -7.37 0.10
CA GLY A 266 -22.41 -6.26 -0.03
C GLY A 266 -22.83 -5.97 -1.45
N ILE A 267 -21.91 -6.04 -2.41
CA ILE A 267 -22.26 -5.91 -3.82
C ILE A 267 -23.13 -7.10 -4.28
N PHE A 268 -22.86 -8.33 -3.84
CA PHE A 268 -23.66 -9.51 -4.20
C PHE A 268 -25.09 -9.48 -3.62
N ILE A 269 -25.27 -8.93 -2.42
CA ILE A 269 -26.58 -8.79 -1.79
C ILE A 269 -27.35 -7.59 -2.35
N ALA A 270 -26.71 -6.40 -2.40
CA ALA A 270 -27.37 -5.18 -2.83
C ALA A 270 -27.61 -5.12 -4.36
N GLN A 271 -26.85 -5.90 -5.14
CA GLN A 271 -26.92 -5.97 -6.59
C GLN A 271 -26.99 -4.60 -7.28
N PRO A 272 -26.07 -3.67 -6.97
CA PRO A 272 -26.19 -2.28 -7.41
C PRO A 272 -26.10 -2.15 -8.93
N THR A 273 -26.92 -1.28 -9.49
CA THR A 273 -26.79 -0.81 -10.88
C THR A 273 -25.71 0.26 -10.96
N LEU A 274 -24.83 0.15 -11.95
CA LEU A 274 -23.84 1.20 -12.20
C LEU A 274 -24.53 2.39 -12.89
N ASN A 275 -24.49 3.55 -12.21
CA ASN A 275 -25.11 4.81 -12.65
C ASN A 275 -24.14 5.69 -13.46
N MET A 276 -22.88 5.24 -13.65
CA MET A 276 -21.91 5.84 -14.56
C MET A 276 -22.00 5.21 -15.96
N PRO A 277 -21.77 6.00 -17.04
CA PRO A 277 -21.62 5.44 -18.38
C PRO A 277 -20.38 4.55 -18.48
N ALA A 278 -20.35 3.66 -19.48
CA ALA A 278 -19.18 2.82 -19.75
C ALA A 278 -17.95 3.67 -20.06
N PHE A 279 -18.13 4.70 -20.87
CA PHE A 279 -17.13 5.68 -21.24
C PHE A 279 -17.76 7.06 -21.22
N THR A 280 -17.09 8.03 -20.60
CA THR A 280 -17.57 9.42 -20.52
C THR A 280 -16.98 10.26 -21.65
N SER A 281 -15.66 10.43 -21.67
CA SER A 281 -14.92 11.27 -22.62
C SER A 281 -13.43 10.95 -22.55
N PHE A 282 -12.68 11.27 -23.62
CA PHE A 282 -11.21 11.24 -23.61
C PHE A 282 -10.60 12.38 -22.80
N SER A 283 -11.36 13.43 -22.49
CA SER A 283 -10.93 14.53 -21.63
C SER A 283 -12.05 14.90 -20.65
N VAL A 284 -11.75 14.93 -19.36
CA VAL A 284 -12.70 15.24 -18.29
C VAL A 284 -12.09 16.31 -17.39
N GLY A 285 -12.74 17.46 -17.26
CA GLY A 285 -12.24 18.57 -16.43
C GLY A 285 -10.87 19.11 -16.89
N GLY A 286 -10.61 19.10 -18.20
CA GLY A 286 -9.33 19.53 -18.78
C GLY A 286 -8.18 18.53 -18.60
N LYS A 287 -8.47 17.30 -18.14
CA LYS A 287 -7.50 16.23 -17.96
C LYS A 287 -7.78 15.08 -18.91
N ASP A 288 -6.79 14.74 -19.72
CA ASP A 288 -6.92 13.68 -20.72
C ASP A 288 -6.84 12.28 -20.08
N LEU A 289 -7.58 11.33 -20.63
CA LEU A 289 -7.66 9.96 -20.13
C LEU A 289 -6.28 9.32 -20.09
N PHE A 290 -5.51 9.46 -21.18
CA PHE A 290 -4.09 9.17 -21.18
C PHE A 290 -3.34 10.48 -20.99
N PRO A 291 -2.39 10.55 -20.04
CA PRO A 291 -1.90 9.52 -19.11
C PRO A 291 -2.62 9.49 -17.75
N ILE A 292 -3.55 10.42 -17.49
CA ILE A 292 -4.05 10.70 -16.13
C ILE A 292 -4.76 9.51 -15.49
N LEU A 293 -5.53 8.71 -16.24
CA LEU A 293 -6.20 7.52 -15.68
C LEU A 293 -5.18 6.51 -15.14
N PHE A 294 -4.09 6.29 -15.88
CA PHE A 294 -3.04 5.33 -15.52
C PHE A 294 -2.22 5.78 -14.30
N ILE A 295 -2.12 7.09 -14.10
CA ILE A 295 -1.47 7.69 -12.94
C ILE A 295 -2.40 7.74 -11.73
N THR A 296 -3.68 7.97 -11.97
CA THR A 296 -4.70 8.05 -10.92
C THR A 296 -4.95 6.68 -10.30
N ILE A 297 -5.13 5.65 -11.12
CA ILE A 297 -5.18 4.25 -10.67
C ILE A 297 -3.74 3.70 -10.65
N ALA A 298 -2.97 4.16 -9.67
CA ALA A 298 -1.65 3.60 -9.42
C ALA A 298 -1.76 2.29 -8.65
N CYS A 299 -1.88 2.36 -7.32
CA CYS A 299 -2.16 1.18 -6.51
C CYS A 299 -3.49 0.53 -6.94
N GLY A 300 -3.53 -0.81 -6.99
CA GLY A 300 -4.60 -1.59 -7.61
C GLY A 300 -4.35 -1.97 -9.09
N ALA A 301 -3.47 -1.26 -9.80
CA ALA A 301 -3.01 -1.65 -11.14
C ALA A 301 -1.49 -1.86 -11.21
N VAL A 302 -0.69 -0.85 -10.83
CA VAL A 302 0.78 -0.93 -10.81
C VAL A 302 1.35 0.17 -9.91
N SER A 303 2.30 -0.20 -9.05
CA SER A 303 2.85 0.74 -8.08
C SER A 303 4.34 0.54 -7.81
N GLY A 304 5.12 1.61 -7.98
CA GLY A 304 6.52 1.62 -7.63
C GLY A 304 6.74 1.42 -6.12
N PHE A 305 5.89 1.98 -5.26
CA PHE A 305 5.98 1.81 -3.81
C PHE A 305 5.91 0.35 -3.38
N HIS A 306 5.06 -0.46 -4.02
CA HIS A 306 4.93 -1.88 -3.69
C HIS A 306 6.25 -2.64 -3.86
N SER A 307 7.03 -2.29 -4.88
CA SER A 307 8.36 -2.88 -5.08
C SER A 307 9.35 -2.55 -3.97
N LEU A 308 9.21 -1.38 -3.32
CA LEU A 308 10.01 -0.99 -2.16
C LEU A 308 9.60 -1.79 -0.92
N VAL A 309 8.30 -2.08 -0.76
CA VAL A 309 7.81 -2.98 0.29
C VAL A 309 8.32 -4.40 0.04
N SER A 310 8.16 -4.92 -1.17
CA SER A 310 8.59 -6.25 -1.59
C SER A 310 10.08 -6.49 -1.36
N SER A 311 10.93 -5.53 -1.75
CA SER A 311 12.39 -5.64 -1.63
C SER A 311 12.95 -5.19 -0.28
N GLY A 312 12.29 -4.25 0.40
CA GLY A 312 12.77 -3.67 1.66
C GLY A 312 12.31 -4.42 2.90
N THR A 313 11.22 -5.18 2.81
CA THR A 313 10.59 -5.86 3.96
C THR A 313 10.30 -7.34 3.71
N SER A 314 9.44 -7.66 2.74
CA SER A 314 8.93 -9.04 2.56
C SER A 314 10.01 -10.04 2.13
N SER A 315 10.96 -9.63 1.29
CA SER A 315 12.08 -10.47 0.83
C SER A 315 12.98 -10.99 1.95
N LYS A 316 13.04 -10.27 3.08
CA LYS A 316 13.89 -10.59 4.24
C LYS A 316 13.24 -11.54 5.23
N THR A 317 11.94 -11.79 5.11
CA THR A 317 11.17 -12.55 6.10
C THR A 317 10.50 -13.81 5.55
N LEU A 318 10.57 -14.03 4.23
CA LEU A 318 9.94 -15.17 3.58
C LEU A 318 10.64 -16.49 3.94
N ASP A 319 9.88 -17.44 4.50
CA ASP A 319 10.38 -18.77 4.88
C ASP A 319 10.85 -19.60 3.67
N LYS A 320 10.07 -19.61 2.58
CA LYS A 320 10.35 -20.39 1.37
C LYS A 320 10.22 -19.54 0.11
N GLU A 321 11.14 -19.73 -0.83
CA GLU A 321 11.13 -18.99 -2.10
C GLU A 321 9.84 -19.24 -2.90
N GLN A 322 9.26 -20.44 -2.82
CA GLN A 322 7.99 -20.78 -3.49
C GLN A 322 6.82 -19.90 -3.04
N ASP A 323 6.84 -19.40 -1.80
CA ASP A 323 5.76 -18.58 -1.26
C ASP A 323 5.74 -17.16 -1.85
N SER A 324 6.75 -16.78 -2.64
CA SER A 324 6.84 -15.46 -3.27
C SER A 324 5.74 -15.20 -4.30
N VAL A 325 5.17 -16.25 -4.91
CA VAL A 325 3.98 -16.12 -5.77
C VAL A 325 2.76 -15.74 -4.94
N PHE A 326 2.58 -16.40 -3.79
CA PHE A 326 1.46 -16.13 -2.89
C PHE A 326 1.56 -14.73 -2.29
N VAL A 327 2.75 -14.33 -1.85
CA VAL A 327 3.00 -13.04 -1.22
C VAL A 327 3.05 -11.89 -2.24
N GLY A 328 3.86 -11.98 -3.29
CA GLY A 328 4.00 -10.90 -4.26
C GLY A 328 2.80 -10.81 -5.21
N TYR A 329 2.64 -11.81 -6.07
CA TYR A 329 1.57 -11.81 -7.08
C TYR A 329 0.18 -11.87 -6.45
N GLY A 330 0.01 -12.73 -5.44
CA GLY A 330 -1.27 -12.95 -4.77
C GLY A 330 -1.80 -11.73 -4.01
N SER A 331 -0.95 -11.01 -3.26
CA SER A 331 -1.36 -9.79 -2.55
C SER A 331 -1.87 -8.72 -3.52
N MET A 332 -1.16 -8.53 -4.63
CA MET A 332 -1.56 -7.56 -5.66
C MET A 332 -2.90 -7.95 -6.32
N CYS A 333 -3.15 -9.24 -6.58
CA CYS A 333 -4.46 -9.68 -7.07
C CYS A 333 -5.59 -9.32 -6.10
N VAL A 334 -5.40 -9.52 -4.79
CA VAL A 334 -6.42 -9.17 -3.78
C VAL A 334 -6.64 -7.65 -3.73
N GLU A 335 -5.57 -6.86 -3.86
CA GLU A 335 -5.65 -5.41 -3.95
C GLU A 335 -6.40 -4.93 -5.21
N SER A 336 -6.18 -5.57 -6.37
CA SER A 336 -6.95 -5.28 -7.59
C SER A 336 -8.44 -5.58 -7.42
N VAL A 337 -8.82 -6.61 -6.64
CA VAL A 337 -10.24 -6.86 -6.28
C VAL A 337 -10.79 -5.67 -5.49
N LEU A 338 -10.06 -5.18 -4.48
CA LEU A 338 -10.46 -3.97 -3.74
C LEU A 338 -10.62 -2.77 -4.67
N GLY A 339 -9.74 -2.61 -5.67
CA GLY A 339 -9.87 -1.55 -6.67
C GLY A 339 -11.16 -1.64 -7.48
N VAL A 340 -11.54 -2.85 -7.90
CA VAL A 340 -12.81 -3.08 -8.63
C VAL A 340 -14.02 -2.85 -7.72
N VAL A 341 -13.97 -3.31 -6.47
CA VAL A 341 -15.03 -3.04 -5.48
C VAL A 341 -15.21 -1.53 -5.29
N SER A 342 -14.11 -0.79 -5.17
CA SER A 342 -14.13 0.67 -5.02
C SER A 342 -14.71 1.37 -6.25
N LEU A 343 -14.36 0.91 -7.45
CA LEU A 343 -14.94 1.38 -8.70
C LEU A 343 -16.45 1.15 -8.76
N VAL A 344 -16.92 -0.06 -8.43
CA VAL A 344 -18.35 -0.40 -8.40
C VAL A 344 -19.09 0.49 -7.41
N ILE A 345 -18.54 0.69 -6.21
CA ILE A 345 -19.13 1.57 -5.20
C ILE A 345 -19.26 3.00 -5.73
N ALA A 346 -18.19 3.58 -6.32
CA ALA A 346 -18.25 4.92 -6.90
C ALA A 346 -19.31 5.03 -8.01
N CYS A 347 -19.32 4.06 -8.92
CA CYS A 347 -20.26 4.06 -10.04
C CYS A 347 -21.71 3.81 -9.60
N ALA A 348 -21.94 3.07 -8.51
CA ALA A 348 -23.26 2.87 -7.92
C ALA A 348 -23.74 4.10 -7.14
N ALA A 349 -22.84 4.78 -6.43
CA ALA A 349 -23.12 6.01 -5.69
C ALA A 349 -23.26 7.24 -6.60
N ALA A 350 -22.84 7.15 -7.86
CA ALA A 350 -22.94 8.24 -8.83
C ALA A 350 -24.40 8.64 -9.10
N SER A 351 -24.60 9.93 -9.36
CA SER A 351 -25.88 10.52 -9.73
C SER A 351 -25.70 11.37 -10.98
N ASN A 352 -26.62 11.25 -11.95
CA ASN A 352 -26.55 11.96 -13.24
C ASN A 352 -25.21 11.80 -13.97
N GLY A 353 -24.57 10.64 -13.89
CA GLY A 353 -23.27 10.39 -14.53
C GLY A 353 -22.08 11.14 -13.90
N HIS A 354 -22.24 11.66 -12.68
CA HIS A 354 -21.18 12.29 -11.91
C HIS A 354 -20.94 11.51 -10.61
N VAL A 355 -19.67 11.37 -10.23
CA VAL A 355 -19.27 10.71 -8.98
C VAL A 355 -19.84 11.48 -7.78
N ALA A 356 -20.25 10.75 -6.73
CA ALA A 356 -20.79 11.33 -5.52
C ALA A 356 -19.84 12.38 -4.88
N SER A 357 -20.41 13.37 -4.21
CA SER A 357 -19.64 14.36 -3.47
C SER A 357 -19.07 13.78 -2.17
N GLY A 358 -17.86 14.20 -1.82
CA GLY A 358 -17.13 13.72 -0.65
C GLY A 358 -15.75 13.17 -1.02
N THR A 359 -14.96 12.83 0.00
CA THR A 359 -13.68 12.17 -0.24
C THR A 359 -13.92 10.72 -0.69
N PRO A 360 -13.02 10.13 -1.51
CA PRO A 360 -13.15 8.73 -1.92
C PRO A 360 -13.34 7.75 -0.76
N PHE A 361 -12.68 8.02 0.36
CA PHE A 361 -12.82 7.24 1.58
C PHE A 361 -14.18 7.34 2.24
N GLN A 362 -14.81 8.52 2.24
CA GLN A 362 -16.17 8.69 2.76
C GLN A 362 -17.18 7.93 1.89
N ILE A 363 -17.03 8.01 0.56
CA ILE A 363 -17.89 7.30 -0.39
C ILE A 363 -17.77 5.78 -0.17
N PHE A 364 -16.54 5.28 -0.10
CA PHE A 364 -16.27 3.86 0.15
C PHE A 364 -16.81 3.40 1.52
N SER A 365 -16.47 4.12 2.58
CA SER A 365 -16.84 3.77 3.95
C SER A 365 -18.34 3.78 4.16
N GLY A 366 -19.04 4.78 3.62
CA GLY A 366 -20.50 4.89 3.72
C GLY A 366 -21.21 3.72 3.05
N ALA A 367 -20.76 3.33 1.85
CA ALA A 367 -21.36 2.21 1.13
C ALA A 367 -21.16 0.87 1.84
N VAL A 368 -19.95 0.58 2.31
CA VAL A 368 -19.67 -0.68 3.03
C VAL A 368 -20.30 -0.68 4.43
N ALA A 369 -20.39 0.46 5.11
CA ALA A 369 -21.09 0.56 6.40
C ALA A 369 -22.58 0.24 6.27
N GLY A 370 -23.23 0.71 5.20
CA GLY A 370 -24.64 0.39 4.91
C GLY A 370 -24.91 -1.10 4.68
N PHE A 371 -23.88 -1.88 4.36
CA PHE A 371 -23.99 -3.34 4.33
C PHE A 371 -23.87 -3.96 5.71
N PHE A 372 -22.94 -3.50 6.54
CA PHE A 372 -22.78 -4.00 7.91
C PHE A 372 -24.04 -3.81 8.76
N THR A 373 -24.84 -2.78 8.48
CA THR A 373 -26.15 -2.61 9.13
C THR A 373 -27.16 -3.67 8.74
N MET A 374 -27.07 -4.25 7.54
CA MET A 374 -27.90 -5.40 7.14
C MET A 374 -27.57 -6.67 7.95
N PHE A 375 -26.36 -6.77 8.52
CA PHE A 375 -25.95 -7.84 9.44
C PHE A 375 -26.32 -7.56 10.90
N GLY A 376 -27.11 -6.51 11.15
CA GLY A 376 -27.60 -6.17 12.50
C GLY A 376 -26.66 -5.27 13.31
N LEU A 377 -25.58 -4.74 12.72
CA LEU A 377 -24.79 -3.70 13.38
C LEU A 377 -25.54 -2.36 13.37
N SER A 378 -25.40 -1.57 14.42
CA SER A 378 -25.95 -0.21 14.41
C SER A 378 -25.22 0.64 13.35
N GLN A 379 -25.93 1.61 12.76
CA GLN A 379 -25.33 2.54 11.78
C GLN A 379 -24.10 3.24 12.35
N THR A 380 -24.14 3.60 13.63
CA THR A 380 -23.03 4.22 14.35
C THR A 380 -21.83 3.29 14.45
N ALA A 381 -22.04 2.03 14.88
CA ALA A 381 -20.95 1.05 14.99
C ALA A 381 -20.33 0.73 13.63
N ALA A 382 -21.17 0.53 12.61
CA ALA A 382 -20.71 0.29 11.24
C ALA A 382 -19.87 1.46 10.70
N ALA A 383 -20.30 2.70 10.93
CA ALA A 383 -19.53 3.88 10.55
C ALA A 383 -18.18 3.96 11.30
N CYS A 384 -18.16 3.74 12.62
CA CYS A 384 -16.91 3.75 13.40
C CYS A 384 -15.93 2.67 12.92
N ILE A 385 -16.41 1.44 12.71
CA ILE A 385 -15.60 0.33 12.22
C ILE A 385 -15.03 0.66 10.83
N MET A 386 -15.85 1.17 9.91
CA MET A 386 -15.39 1.48 8.56
C MET A 386 -14.40 2.63 8.49
N THR A 387 -14.64 3.71 9.24
CA THR A 387 -13.69 4.82 9.37
C THR A 387 -12.35 4.33 9.94
N MET A 388 -12.39 3.40 10.89
CA MET A 388 -11.19 2.76 11.43
C MET A 388 -10.49 1.87 10.41
N CYS A 389 -11.20 1.02 9.66
CA CYS A 389 -10.60 0.20 8.60
C CYS A 389 -9.81 1.04 7.60
N VAL A 390 -10.41 2.15 7.17
CA VAL A 390 -9.80 3.10 6.24
C VAL A 390 -8.57 3.79 6.83
N SER A 391 -8.65 4.23 8.08
CA SER A 391 -7.51 4.84 8.75
C SER A 391 -6.37 3.85 8.97
N ALA A 392 -6.69 2.60 9.28
CA ALA A 392 -5.71 1.53 9.45
C ALA A 392 -4.93 1.27 8.16
N LEU A 393 -5.59 1.27 6.99
CA LEU A 393 -4.94 1.20 5.67
C LEU A 393 -3.86 2.28 5.55
N ALA A 394 -4.26 3.54 5.78
CA ALA A 394 -3.37 4.67 5.60
C ALA A 394 -2.21 4.68 6.60
N LEU A 395 -2.49 4.34 7.86
CA LEU A 395 -1.48 4.30 8.92
C LEU A 395 -0.48 3.14 8.74
N THR A 396 -0.89 1.99 8.19
CA THR A 396 0.06 0.92 7.83
C THR A 396 0.98 1.33 6.68
N THR A 397 0.47 2.02 5.67
CA THR A 397 1.33 2.61 4.63
C THR A 397 2.30 3.62 5.24
N LEU A 398 1.86 4.47 6.18
CA LEU A 398 2.73 5.42 6.88
C LEU A 398 3.88 4.73 7.64
N ASP A 399 3.62 3.64 8.35
CA ASP A 399 4.66 2.87 9.05
C ASP A 399 5.71 2.34 8.09
N ALA A 400 5.26 1.76 6.97
CA ALA A 400 6.14 1.23 5.95
C ALA A 400 6.98 2.34 5.31
N VAL A 401 6.36 3.45 4.90
CA VAL A 401 7.07 4.53 4.20
C VAL A 401 7.96 5.38 5.11
N GLY A 402 7.62 5.55 6.39
CA GLY A 402 8.51 6.20 7.35
C GLY A 402 9.83 5.44 7.48
N ARG A 403 9.74 4.10 7.55
CA ARG A 403 10.92 3.23 7.57
C ARG A 403 11.66 3.21 6.23
N ILE A 404 10.95 3.07 5.11
CA ILE A 404 11.55 3.08 3.77
C ILE A 404 12.25 4.41 3.51
N GLY A 405 11.62 5.55 3.81
CA GLY A 405 12.18 6.88 3.66
C GLY A 405 13.45 7.07 4.49
N ARG A 406 13.44 6.63 5.76
CA ARG A 406 14.64 6.59 6.61
C ARG A 406 15.75 5.76 5.94
N MET A 407 15.45 4.54 5.50
CA MET A 407 16.43 3.64 4.89
C MET A 407 16.98 4.21 3.58
N SER A 408 16.12 4.77 2.71
CA SER A 408 16.55 5.42 1.47
C SER A 408 17.47 6.60 1.72
N PHE A 409 17.18 7.41 2.74
CA PHE A 409 18.07 8.50 3.15
C PHE A 409 19.41 7.96 3.65
N GLN A 410 19.42 6.96 4.53
CA GLN A 410 20.67 6.36 5.01
C GLN A 410 21.47 5.75 3.86
N GLU A 411 20.83 5.00 2.97
CA GLU A 411 21.48 4.37 1.81
C GLU A 411 22.06 5.41 0.82
N LEU A 412 21.44 6.59 0.71
CA LEU A 412 21.91 7.68 -0.15
C LEU A 412 23.25 8.26 0.33
N PHE A 413 23.44 8.33 1.66
CA PHE A 413 24.67 8.84 2.28
C PHE A 413 25.63 7.73 2.73
N SER A 414 25.29 6.47 2.49
CA SER A 414 26.17 5.33 2.76
C SER A 414 27.30 5.26 1.75
N VAL A 415 28.48 4.84 2.20
CA VAL A 415 29.67 4.62 1.37
C VAL A 415 29.86 3.13 1.08
N ASP A 416 30.62 2.84 0.04
CA ASP A 416 30.92 1.47 -0.37
C ASP A 416 31.80 0.76 0.67
N GLU A 417 31.73 -0.57 0.69
CA GLU A 417 32.53 -1.40 1.60
C GLU A 417 34.02 -1.08 1.44
N GLY A 418 34.66 -0.63 2.51
CA GLY A 418 36.09 -0.27 2.55
C GLY A 418 36.41 1.23 2.49
N GLN A 419 35.42 2.11 2.36
CA GLN A 419 35.62 3.56 2.46
C GLN A 419 35.25 4.09 3.86
N GLU A 420 36.07 5.00 4.39
CA GLU A 420 35.73 5.68 5.65
C GLU A 420 34.63 6.73 5.42
N MET A 421 33.63 6.72 6.30
CA MET A 421 32.57 7.74 6.29
C MET A 421 33.07 9.06 6.88
N ASN A 422 32.80 10.16 6.18
CA ASN A 422 32.97 11.51 6.70
C ASN A 422 32.00 11.78 7.87
N THR A 423 32.30 12.78 8.71
CA THR A 423 31.45 13.15 9.87
C THR A 423 30.00 13.42 9.49
N ILE A 424 29.77 14.12 8.38
CA ILE A 424 28.42 14.40 7.86
C ILE A 424 27.70 13.11 7.45
N GLN A 425 28.40 12.17 6.80
CA GLN A 425 27.83 10.88 6.41
C GLN A 425 27.46 10.04 7.64
N LYS A 426 28.30 10.02 8.67
CA LYS A 426 27.98 9.34 9.94
C LYS A 426 26.71 9.89 10.59
N ILE A 427 26.50 11.21 10.52
CA ILE A 427 25.27 11.86 10.99
C ILE A 427 24.08 11.46 10.10
N CYS A 428 24.21 11.55 8.78
CA CYS A 428 23.14 11.22 7.84
C CYS A 428 22.72 9.74 7.90
N VAL A 429 23.66 8.83 8.15
CA VAL A 429 23.39 7.39 8.29
C VAL A 429 22.89 7.02 9.69
N ASN A 430 22.94 7.93 10.66
CA ASN A 430 22.33 7.69 11.97
C ASN A 430 20.81 7.54 11.84
N LYS A 431 20.27 6.43 12.35
CA LYS A 431 18.84 6.11 12.22
C LYS A 431 17.91 7.18 12.79
N TYR A 432 18.29 7.86 13.88
CA TYR A 432 17.46 8.89 14.50
C TYR A 432 17.45 10.16 13.65
N PHE A 433 18.63 10.62 13.22
CA PHE A 433 18.76 11.81 12.37
C PHE A 433 18.05 11.63 11.03
N ALA A 434 18.27 10.50 10.35
CA ALA A 434 17.60 10.17 9.09
C ALA A 434 16.07 10.18 9.22
N THR A 435 15.55 9.67 10.36
CA THR A 435 14.11 9.69 10.65
C THR A 435 13.61 11.12 10.86
N VAL A 436 14.28 11.92 11.70
CA VAL A 436 13.88 13.31 11.97
C VAL A 436 13.85 14.12 10.68
N ILE A 437 14.90 14.04 9.86
CA ILE A 437 14.98 14.79 8.60
C ILE A 437 13.86 14.37 7.64
N THR A 438 13.64 13.06 7.48
CA THR A 438 12.58 12.54 6.60
C THR A 438 11.20 12.99 7.07
N LEU A 439 10.91 12.89 8.36
CA LEU A 439 9.60 13.28 8.91
C LEU A 439 9.42 14.79 8.95
N PHE A 440 10.46 15.57 9.18
CA PHE A 440 10.38 17.03 9.16
C PHE A 440 9.95 17.55 7.79
N PHE A 441 10.60 17.11 6.71
CA PHE A 441 10.21 17.52 5.36
C PHE A 441 8.86 16.92 4.94
N GLY A 442 8.55 15.68 5.35
CA GLY A 442 7.22 15.10 5.14
C GLY A 442 6.11 15.92 5.83
N PHE A 443 6.36 16.43 7.04
CA PHE A 443 5.43 17.27 7.79
C PHE A 443 5.19 18.60 7.08
N LEU A 444 6.26 19.26 6.62
CA LEU A 444 6.14 20.52 5.89
C LEU A 444 5.30 20.37 4.61
N LEU A 445 5.51 19.27 3.87
CA LEU A 445 4.69 18.97 2.69
C LEU A 445 3.23 18.72 3.07
N CYS A 446 2.96 18.09 4.22
CA CYS A 446 1.61 17.81 4.70
C CYS A 446 0.79 19.09 4.94
N LEU A 447 1.45 20.22 5.26
CA LEU A 447 0.80 21.52 5.42
C LEU A 447 0.24 22.06 4.09
N GLY A 448 0.73 21.56 2.94
CA GLY A 448 0.24 21.89 1.60
C GLY A 448 -1.11 21.25 1.25
N GLY A 449 -1.59 20.29 2.06
CA GLY A 449 -2.91 19.67 1.94
C GLY A 449 -3.03 18.58 0.86
N TYR A 450 -3.85 17.57 1.15
CA TYR A 450 -4.04 16.36 0.33
C TYR A 450 -4.29 16.60 -1.16
N MET A 451 -5.15 17.56 -1.52
CA MET A 451 -5.56 17.78 -2.91
C MET A 451 -4.40 18.20 -3.82
N ASN A 452 -3.37 18.84 -3.26
CA ASN A 452 -2.19 19.27 -3.99
C ASN A 452 -1.14 18.13 -4.08
N ILE A 453 -1.10 17.25 -3.08
CA ILE A 453 -0.08 16.20 -2.96
C ILE A 453 -0.48 14.95 -3.75
N TRP A 454 -1.76 14.60 -3.79
CA TRP A 454 -2.21 13.35 -4.42
C TRP A 454 -1.83 13.23 -5.90
N PRO A 455 -1.99 14.25 -6.76
CA PRO A 455 -1.55 14.17 -8.16
C PRO A 455 -0.03 13.96 -8.29
N LEU A 456 0.77 14.63 -7.45
CA LEU A 456 2.23 14.48 -7.42
C LEU A 456 2.64 13.08 -6.95
N PHE A 457 1.93 12.54 -5.96
CA PHE A 457 2.13 11.17 -5.49
C PHE A 457 1.90 10.17 -6.61
N GLY A 458 0.78 10.27 -7.33
CA GLY A 458 0.46 9.35 -8.43
C GLY A 458 1.54 9.34 -9.50
N SER A 459 1.95 10.51 -9.99
CA SER A 459 2.93 10.61 -11.08
C SER A 459 4.31 10.13 -10.63
N ALA A 460 4.75 10.52 -9.43
CA ALA A 460 6.02 10.08 -8.86
C ALA A 460 6.04 8.57 -8.62
N ASN A 461 4.93 7.97 -8.16
CA ASN A 461 4.83 6.53 -7.95
C ASN A 461 4.96 5.74 -9.27
N GLN A 462 4.41 6.27 -10.36
CA GLN A 462 4.57 5.62 -11.67
C GLN A 462 5.97 5.75 -12.23
N LEU A 463 6.65 6.89 -12.00
CA LEU A 463 8.05 7.04 -12.38
C LEU A 463 8.95 6.06 -11.59
N LEU A 464 8.68 5.89 -10.30
CA LEU A 464 9.32 4.86 -9.48
C LEU A 464 9.12 3.47 -10.09
N SER A 465 7.88 3.17 -10.49
CA SER A 465 7.51 1.91 -11.13
C SER A 465 8.30 1.66 -12.41
N ALA A 466 8.42 2.67 -13.28
CA ALA A 466 9.18 2.57 -14.52
C ALA A 466 10.67 2.28 -14.26
N MET A 467 11.29 2.98 -13.30
CA MET A 467 12.69 2.72 -12.91
C MET A 467 12.90 1.31 -12.37
N VAL A 468 11.96 0.82 -11.56
CA VAL A 468 11.98 -0.54 -11.01
C VAL A 468 11.84 -1.56 -12.13
N LEU A 469 10.90 -1.40 -13.06
CA LEU A 469 10.72 -2.31 -14.20
C LEU A 469 11.98 -2.39 -15.07
N ILE A 470 12.68 -1.27 -15.27
CA ILE A 470 13.98 -1.24 -15.96
C ILE A 470 15.00 -2.09 -15.18
N CYS A 471 15.15 -1.86 -13.88
CA CYS A 471 16.08 -2.64 -13.04
C CYS A 471 15.77 -4.14 -13.08
N LEU A 472 14.50 -4.52 -12.91
CA LEU A 472 14.06 -5.92 -12.94
C LEU A 472 14.30 -6.57 -14.31
N THR A 473 14.10 -5.80 -15.39
CA THR A 473 14.40 -6.25 -16.76
C THR A 473 15.89 -6.54 -16.93
N VAL A 474 16.76 -5.64 -16.45
CA VAL A 474 18.21 -5.84 -16.49
C VAL A 474 18.63 -7.02 -15.62
N PHE A 475 18.08 -7.15 -14.40
CA PHE A 475 18.31 -8.29 -13.52
C PHE A 475 17.98 -9.62 -14.19
N LEU A 476 16.79 -9.76 -14.77
CA LEU A 476 16.38 -11.00 -15.44
C LEU A 476 17.32 -11.32 -16.61
N LYS A 477 17.64 -10.32 -17.44
CA LYS A 477 18.51 -10.50 -18.60
C LYS A 477 19.95 -10.88 -18.22
N THR A 478 20.55 -10.19 -17.24
CA THR A 478 21.93 -10.43 -16.78
C THR A 478 22.08 -11.76 -16.06
N THR A 479 21.00 -12.27 -15.46
CA THR A 479 21.00 -13.57 -14.77
C THR A 479 20.50 -14.74 -15.63
N GLY A 480 20.37 -14.54 -16.95
CA GLY A 480 20.00 -15.59 -17.90
C GLY A 480 18.53 -16.02 -17.83
N ARG A 481 17.67 -15.23 -17.18
CA ARG A 481 16.23 -15.50 -17.05
C ARG A 481 15.44 -14.80 -18.15
N LYS A 482 14.28 -15.35 -18.51
CA LYS A 482 13.39 -14.72 -19.51
C LYS A 482 12.81 -13.42 -18.93
N SER A 483 12.99 -12.32 -19.65
CA SER A 483 12.59 -10.96 -19.25
C SER A 483 11.46 -10.34 -20.08
N PHE A 484 11.01 -11.00 -21.16
CA PHE A 484 10.11 -10.41 -22.15
C PHE A 484 8.75 -9.96 -21.60
N MET A 485 8.29 -10.57 -20.50
CA MET A 485 7.05 -10.18 -19.82
C MET A 485 7.11 -8.76 -19.23
N LEU A 486 8.30 -8.22 -18.97
CA LEU A 486 8.48 -6.88 -18.40
C LEU A 486 8.58 -5.79 -19.48
N TYR A 487 8.80 -6.13 -20.74
CA TYR A 487 9.06 -5.14 -21.79
C TYR A 487 7.86 -4.22 -22.04
N ILE A 488 6.66 -4.79 -22.16
CA ILE A 488 5.43 -4.00 -22.36
C ILE A 488 5.15 -3.15 -21.12
N PRO A 489 5.11 -3.71 -19.88
CA PRO A 489 4.97 -2.89 -18.68
C PRO A 489 5.97 -1.76 -18.59
N MET A 490 7.24 -2.04 -18.84
CA MET A 490 8.33 -1.07 -18.77
C MET A 490 8.11 0.09 -19.76
N VAL A 491 7.85 -0.20 -21.04
CA VAL A 491 7.68 0.84 -22.07
C VAL A 491 6.41 1.65 -21.83
N VAL A 492 5.29 0.98 -21.54
CA VAL A 492 4.01 1.68 -21.29
C VAL A 492 4.12 2.59 -20.08
N MET A 493 4.67 2.10 -18.97
CA MET A 493 4.84 2.93 -17.77
C MET A 493 5.80 4.10 -18.00
N PHE A 494 6.88 3.88 -18.75
CA PHE A 494 7.76 4.97 -19.14
C PHE A 494 7.02 6.04 -19.97
N CYS A 495 6.25 5.64 -20.99
CA CYS A 495 5.45 6.57 -21.80
C CYS A 495 4.41 7.33 -20.95
N VAL A 496 3.64 6.62 -20.11
CA VAL A 496 2.66 7.24 -19.19
C VAL A 496 3.32 8.32 -18.33
N THR A 497 4.47 8.00 -17.74
CA THR A 497 5.18 8.93 -16.83
C THR A 497 5.76 10.13 -17.57
N MET A 498 6.35 9.93 -18.74
CA MET A 498 6.95 11.01 -19.51
C MET A 498 5.89 11.95 -20.10
N THR A 499 4.78 11.40 -20.63
CA THR A 499 3.67 12.23 -21.11
C THR A 499 3.08 13.07 -19.98
N ALA A 500 2.88 12.49 -18.79
CA ALA A 500 2.32 13.24 -17.68
C ALA A 500 3.23 14.32 -17.15
N LEU A 501 4.55 14.08 -17.18
CA LEU A 501 5.54 15.09 -16.83
C LEU A 501 5.48 16.26 -17.81
N VAL A 502 5.39 15.97 -19.11
CA VAL A 502 5.23 16.99 -20.16
C VAL A 502 3.95 17.78 -19.94
N GLU A 503 2.80 17.12 -19.79
CA GLU A 503 1.52 17.81 -19.52
C GLU A 503 1.57 18.67 -18.26
N SER A 504 2.17 18.18 -17.18
CA SER A 504 2.29 18.94 -15.93
C SER A 504 3.24 20.14 -16.04
N ALA A 505 4.19 20.12 -16.98
CA ALA A 505 5.11 21.24 -17.22
C ALA A 505 4.49 22.33 -18.10
N TYR A 506 3.45 22.00 -18.89
CA TYR A 506 2.77 22.91 -19.82
C TYR A 506 1.35 23.31 -19.38
N ALA A 507 0.85 22.77 -18.25
CA ALA A 507 -0.39 23.16 -17.59
C ALA A 507 -0.15 24.31 -16.60
#